data_AF-A6TVR1-F1
#
_entry.id   AF-A6TVR1-F1
#
_cell.length_a   1.000
_cell.length_b   1.000
_cell.length_c   1.000
_cell.angle_alpha   90.00
_cell.angle_beta   90.00
_cell.angle_gamma   90.00
#
_symmetry.space_group_name_H-M   'P 1'
#
loop_
_entity.id
_entity.type
_entity.pdbx_description
1 polymer ?
#
loop_
_entity_poly.entity_id
_entity_poly.type
_entity_poly.pdbx_seq_one_letter_code
_entity_poly.pdbx_strand_id
1 'polypeptide(L)'
;MGTLMDKLDSLFTVERKDNNFKRIFMTFVLLILVGVSLPMYFMYEDYAYNKYKDHYEQVKTVVEEYKLQEGVYPVGEEMSWSDEKQLNTFFQSNNFNQARQFYYIDKSLLSQWVPSKYTYIIEIDTGTLYTSEFVVFKNKRWHLAYH
;
A
#
# COMPACT_ATOMS: atom_id res chain seq x y z
N MET A 1 29.49 -15.27 -61.08
CA MET A 1 30.06 -16.32 -60.22
C MET A 1 30.65 -15.64 -58.99
N GLY A 2 29.83 -15.45 -57.96
CA GLY A 2 30.24 -15.19 -56.58
C GLY A 2 29.57 -16.30 -55.79
N THR A 3 30.37 -17.25 -55.35
CA THR A 3 29.97 -18.60 -54.95
C THR A 3 29.32 -18.61 -53.58
N LEU A 4 28.53 -19.65 -53.30
CA LEU A 4 28.00 -20.01 -51.97
C LEU A 4 29.01 -19.82 -50.81
N MET A 5 30.30 -19.88 -51.12
CA MET A 5 31.42 -19.57 -50.23
C MET A 5 31.36 -18.15 -49.63
N ASP A 6 30.99 -17.11 -50.40
CA ASP A 6 30.89 -15.72 -49.91
C ASP A 6 29.78 -15.56 -48.85
N LYS A 7 28.72 -16.38 -48.94
CA LYS A 7 27.63 -16.42 -47.96
C LYS A 7 27.96 -17.24 -46.71
N LEU A 8 28.88 -18.21 -46.82
CA LEU A 8 29.39 -18.96 -45.67
C LEU A 8 30.43 -18.13 -44.91
N ASP A 9 31.28 -17.38 -45.62
CA ASP A 9 32.21 -16.45 -44.99
C ASP A 9 31.49 -15.35 -44.20
N SER A 10 30.34 -14.86 -44.67
CA SER A 10 29.53 -13.89 -43.90
C SER A 10 28.93 -14.47 -42.61
N LEU A 11 28.79 -15.80 -42.49
CA LEU A 11 28.30 -16.46 -41.27
C LEU A 11 29.40 -16.62 -40.22
N PHE A 12 30.67 -16.63 -40.63
CA PHE A 12 31.85 -16.65 -39.74
C PHE A 12 32.51 -15.28 -39.59
N THR A 13 32.03 -14.27 -40.32
CA THR A 13 32.42 -12.89 -40.09
C THR A 13 31.79 -12.45 -38.77
N VAL A 14 32.57 -12.49 -37.69
CA VAL A 14 32.23 -11.77 -36.47
C VAL A 14 32.30 -10.29 -36.84
N GLU A 15 31.22 -9.76 -37.40
CA GLU A 15 31.02 -8.31 -37.46
C GLU A 15 31.11 -7.84 -36.02
N ARG A 16 32.19 -7.14 -35.72
CA ARG A 16 32.30 -6.37 -34.50
C ARG A 16 31.24 -5.30 -34.64
N LYS A 17 30.02 -5.60 -34.18
CA LYS A 17 28.90 -4.68 -34.17
C LYS A 17 29.37 -3.53 -33.30
N ASP A 18 29.82 -2.45 -33.93
CA ASP A 18 30.41 -1.32 -33.21
C ASP A 18 29.47 -1.00 -32.08
N ASN A 19 29.98 -1.14 -30.86
CA ASN A 19 29.24 -0.78 -29.66
C ASN A 19 29.08 0.73 -29.75
N ASN A 20 28.00 1.15 -30.42
CA ASN A 20 27.71 2.53 -30.69
C ASN A 20 27.69 3.23 -29.34
N PHE A 21 28.51 4.28 -29.18
CA PHE A 21 28.60 5.07 -27.96
C PHE A 21 27.21 5.44 -27.40
N LYS A 22 26.24 5.70 -28.29
CA LYS A 22 24.82 5.90 -27.97
C LYS A 22 24.18 4.73 -27.20
N ARG A 23 24.46 3.48 -27.56
CA ARG A 23 23.93 2.28 -26.90
C ARG A 23 24.51 2.15 -25.49
N ILE A 24 25.83 2.33 -25.32
CA ILE A 24 26.49 2.31 -24.01
C ILE A 24 25.93 3.43 -23.12
N PHE A 25 25.82 4.64 -23.66
CA PHE A 25 25.25 5.79 -22.96
C PHE A 25 23.79 5.55 -22.52
N MET A 26 22.94 5.02 -23.40
CA MET A 26 21.55 4.67 -23.07
C MET A 26 21.47 3.60 -21.98
N THR A 27 22.30 2.56 -22.05
CA THR A 27 22.35 1.52 -21.00
C THR A 27 22.81 2.11 -19.67
N PHE A 28 23.80 3.00 -19.67
CA PHE A 28 24.26 3.69 -18.47
C PHE A 28 23.17 4.57 -17.84
N VAL A 29 22.45 5.35 -18.65
CA VAL A 29 21.31 6.15 -18.18
C VAL A 29 20.22 5.27 -17.59
N LEU A 30 19.87 4.14 -18.23
CA LEU A 30 18.88 3.19 -17.70
C LEU A 30 19.31 2.59 -16.36
N LEU A 31 20.60 2.24 -16.20
CA LEU A 31 21.13 1.74 -14.93
C LEU A 31 21.03 2.78 -13.82
N ILE A 32 21.31 4.05 -14.12
CA ILE A 32 21.12 5.15 -13.17
C ILE A 32 19.64 5.29 -12.82
N LEU A 33 18.74 5.30 -13.80
CA LEU A 33 17.30 5.43 -13.55
C LEU A 33 16.76 4.30 -12.66
N VAL A 34 17.16 3.05 -12.91
CA VAL A 34 16.79 1.90 -12.05
C VAL A 34 17.40 2.03 -10.66
N GLY A 35 18.66 2.46 -10.57
CA GLY A 35 19.35 2.69 -9.30
C GLY A 35 18.67 3.75 -8.44
N VAL A 36 18.17 4.82 -9.04
CA VAL A 36 17.50 5.93 -8.34
C VAL A 36 16.00 5.67 -8.15
N SER A 37 15.36 4.85 -8.99
CA SER A 37 13.92 4.56 -8.86
C SER A 37 13.56 3.87 -7.55
N LEU A 38 14.42 2.98 -7.04
CA LEU A 38 14.13 2.24 -5.82
C LEU A 38 14.15 3.15 -4.57
N PRO A 39 15.18 4.00 -4.34
CA PRO A 39 15.13 5.02 -3.30
C PRO A 39 13.95 5.99 -3.45
N MET A 40 13.69 6.50 -4.66
CA MET A 40 12.56 7.41 -4.89
C MET A 40 11.22 6.76 -4.56
N TYR A 41 11.03 5.50 -4.95
CA TYR A 41 9.84 4.73 -4.60
C TYR A 41 9.67 4.62 -3.09
N PHE A 42 10.73 4.28 -2.36
CA PHE A 42 10.67 4.21 -0.89
C PHE A 42 10.38 5.56 -0.24
N MET A 43 10.99 6.65 -0.72
CA MET A 43 10.71 8.00 -0.20
C MET A 43 9.26 8.42 -0.44
N TYR A 44 8.72 8.15 -1.63
CA TYR A 44 7.32 8.45 -1.96
C TYR A 44 6.37 7.70 -1.03
N GLU A 45 6.64 6.43 -0.81
CA GLU A 45 5.79 5.60 0.03
C GLU A 45 5.90 5.97 1.52
N ASP A 46 7.10 6.27 2.02
CA ASP A 46 7.29 6.77 3.40
C ASP A 46 6.50 8.08 3.60
N TYR A 47 6.50 8.97 2.61
CA TYR A 47 5.71 10.19 2.63
C TYR A 47 4.20 9.89 2.65
N ALA A 48 3.73 9.01 1.78
CA ALA A 48 2.31 8.62 1.73
C ALA A 48 1.84 7.97 3.03
N TYR A 49 2.68 7.12 3.63
CA TYR A 49 2.43 6.46 4.91
C TYR A 49 2.36 7.47 6.06
N ASN A 50 3.31 8.40 6.16
CA ASN A 50 3.29 9.40 7.23
C ASN A 50 2.02 10.25 7.16
N LYS A 51 1.62 10.66 5.96
CA LYS A 51 0.36 11.39 5.75
C LYS A 51 -0.87 10.56 6.16
N TYR A 52 -0.88 9.26 5.85
CA TYR A 52 -1.92 8.36 6.30
C TYR A 52 -1.93 8.21 7.82
N LYS A 53 -0.78 7.99 8.44
CA LYS A 53 -0.61 7.80 9.87
C LYS A 53 -1.12 9.02 10.64
N ASP A 54 -0.73 10.23 10.23
CA ASP A 54 -1.18 11.46 10.87
C ASP A 54 -2.71 11.58 10.81
N HIS A 55 -3.31 11.23 9.68
CA HIS A 55 -4.76 11.22 9.53
C HIS A 55 -5.42 10.14 10.40
N TYR A 56 -4.84 8.93 10.47
CA TYR A 56 -5.34 7.84 11.28
C TYR A 56 -5.34 8.21 12.78
N GLU A 57 -4.24 8.80 13.27
CA GLU A 57 -4.14 9.23 14.67
C GLU A 57 -5.17 10.32 15.00
N GLN A 58 -5.41 11.28 14.09
CA GLN A 58 -6.45 12.28 14.29
C GLN A 58 -7.85 11.66 14.44
N VAL A 59 -8.20 10.72 13.55
CA VAL A 59 -9.51 10.04 13.63
C VAL A 59 -9.60 9.20 14.90
N LYS A 60 -8.52 8.50 15.26
CA LYS A 60 -8.46 7.73 16.50
C LYS A 60 -8.70 8.61 17.73
N THR A 61 -8.04 9.76 17.82
CA THR A 61 -8.25 10.71 18.92
C THR A 61 -9.71 11.15 19.01
N VAL A 62 -10.34 11.51 17.88
CA VAL A 62 -11.75 11.94 17.86
C VAL A 62 -12.70 10.82 18.28
N VAL A 63 -12.45 9.58 17.85
CA VAL A 63 -13.25 8.40 18.24
C VAL A 63 -13.08 8.07 19.72
N GLU A 64 -11.86 8.16 20.25
CA GLU A 64 -11.57 7.93 21.67
C GLU A 64 -12.17 9.02 22.55
N GLU A 65 -12.09 10.30 22.15
CA GLU A 65 -12.74 11.40 22.84
C GLU A 65 -14.26 11.23 22.91
N TYR A 66 -14.89 10.84 21.80
CA TYR A 66 -16.32 10.53 21.79
C TYR A 66 -16.66 9.40 22.77
N LYS A 67 -15.89 8.30 22.76
CA LYS A 67 -16.08 7.20 23.71
C LYS A 67 -15.95 7.66 25.16
N LEU A 68 -14.99 8.54 25.45
CA LEU A 68 -14.79 9.07 26.79
C LEU A 68 -15.96 9.96 27.26
N GLN A 69 -16.62 10.66 26.34
CA GLN A 69 -17.75 11.54 26.63
C GLN A 69 -19.07 10.77 26.76
N GLU A 70 -19.38 9.89 25.80
CA GLU A 70 -20.68 9.22 25.70
C GLU A 70 -20.68 7.80 26.29
N GLY A 71 -19.51 7.25 26.60
CA GLY A 71 -19.35 5.88 27.13
C GLY A 71 -19.49 4.77 26.08
N VAL A 72 -19.78 5.12 24.82
CA VAL A 72 -19.98 4.20 23.70
C VAL A 72 -19.20 4.63 22.47
N TYR A 73 -18.89 3.70 21.57
CA TYR A 73 -18.23 4.03 20.30
C TYR A 73 -19.21 4.71 19.31
N PRO A 74 -18.73 5.62 18.45
CA PRO A 74 -19.54 6.28 17.43
C PRO A 74 -19.77 5.34 16.24
N VAL A 75 -20.65 4.36 16.42
CA VAL A 75 -20.88 3.27 15.46
C VAL A 75 -22.10 3.55 14.59
N GLY A 76 -22.01 3.19 13.33
CA GLY A 76 -23.10 3.16 12.36
C GLY A 76 -23.55 1.73 12.06
N GLU A 77 -23.61 1.40 10.77
CA GLU A 77 -23.99 0.06 10.31
C GLU A 77 -22.93 -1.00 10.66
N GLU A 78 -23.39 -2.23 10.87
CA GLU A 78 -22.52 -3.40 11.03
C GLU A 78 -21.71 -3.63 9.76
N MET A 79 -20.42 -3.93 9.92
CA MET A 79 -19.52 -4.15 8.81
C MET A 79 -19.78 -5.50 8.16
N SER A 80 -19.93 -5.51 6.83
CA SER A 80 -19.99 -6.74 6.04
C SER A 80 -18.62 -7.14 5.49
N TRP A 81 -18.20 -8.37 5.76
CA TRP A 81 -16.98 -8.96 5.19
C TRP A 81 -17.00 -9.09 3.65
N SER A 82 -18.18 -9.05 3.02
CA SER A 82 -18.31 -9.04 1.55
C SER A 82 -17.84 -7.74 0.93
N ASP A 83 -18.03 -6.63 1.66
CA ASP A 83 -17.77 -5.28 1.19
C ASP A 83 -16.31 -4.92 1.46
N GLU A 84 -15.78 -5.44 2.57
CA GLU A 84 -14.42 -5.19 3.05
C GLU A 84 -13.42 -6.27 2.65
N LYS A 85 -13.26 -6.47 1.33
CA LYS A 85 -12.42 -7.56 0.75
C LYS A 85 -10.97 -7.56 1.24
N GLN A 86 -10.37 -6.38 1.40
CA GLN A 86 -8.96 -6.25 1.78
C GLN A 86 -8.75 -6.58 3.27
N LEU A 87 -9.59 -6.03 4.13
CA LEU A 87 -9.66 -6.36 5.56
C LEU A 87 -9.96 -7.86 5.76
N ASN A 88 -10.91 -8.42 5.01
CA ASN A 88 -11.22 -9.85 5.03
C ASN A 88 -9.99 -10.71 4.69
N THR A 89 -9.33 -10.39 3.58
CA THR A 89 -8.09 -11.08 3.15
C THR A 89 -7.00 -11.00 4.22
N PHE A 90 -6.86 -9.85 4.87
CA PHE A 90 -5.91 -9.68 5.97
C PHE A 90 -6.24 -10.58 7.16
N PHE A 91 -7.48 -10.57 7.64
CA PHE A 91 -7.90 -11.40 8.77
C PHE A 91 -7.71 -12.89 8.48
N GLN A 92 -8.08 -13.34 7.28
CA GLN A 92 -7.86 -14.72 6.84
C GLN A 92 -6.38 -15.07 6.78
N SER A 93 -5.55 -14.21 6.17
CA SER A 93 -4.10 -14.45 6.01
C SER A 93 -3.35 -14.55 7.34
N ASN A 94 -3.88 -13.93 8.39
CA ASN A 94 -3.27 -13.92 9.72
C ASN A 94 -3.98 -14.84 10.71
N ASN A 95 -4.98 -15.61 10.27
CA ASN A 95 -5.82 -16.48 11.12
C ASN A 95 -6.46 -15.72 12.29
N PHE A 96 -6.92 -14.49 12.06
CA PHE A 96 -7.61 -13.69 13.06
C PHE A 96 -9.09 -14.03 13.11
N ASN A 97 -9.67 -13.88 14.30
CA ASN A 97 -11.08 -14.18 14.51
C ASN A 97 -11.98 -13.14 13.82
N GLN A 98 -12.78 -13.59 12.87
CA GLN A 98 -13.75 -12.76 12.13
C GLN A 98 -15.14 -12.72 12.76
N ALA A 99 -15.41 -13.55 13.77
CA ALA A 99 -16.67 -13.59 14.50
C ALA A 99 -16.82 -12.48 15.57
N ARG A 100 -15.92 -11.48 15.55
CA ARG A 100 -16.00 -10.31 16.43
C ARG A 100 -16.94 -9.26 15.84
N GLN A 101 -17.34 -8.30 16.66
CA GLN A 101 -18.27 -7.27 16.26
C GLN A 101 -17.53 -6.06 15.66
N PHE A 102 -17.74 -5.84 14.36
CA PHE A 102 -17.14 -4.75 13.60
C PHE A 102 -18.23 -3.81 13.08
N TYR A 103 -18.04 -2.51 13.24
CA TYR A 103 -18.98 -1.50 12.76
C TYR A 103 -18.24 -0.39 12.02
N TYR A 104 -18.90 0.19 11.03
CA TYR A 104 -18.43 1.43 10.43
C TYR A 104 -18.56 2.58 11.43
N ILE A 105 -17.62 3.52 11.39
CA ILE A 105 -17.71 4.75 12.19
C ILE A 105 -18.82 5.65 11.64
N ASP A 106 -19.76 6.05 12.49
CA ASP A 106 -20.75 7.07 12.17
C ASP A 106 -20.13 8.46 12.33
N LYS A 107 -19.84 9.08 11.19
CA LYS A 107 -19.23 10.41 11.10
C LYS A 107 -20.15 11.51 11.59
N SER A 108 -21.48 11.30 11.61
CA SER A 108 -22.46 12.29 12.03
C SER A 108 -22.46 12.51 13.56
N LEU A 109 -21.99 11.52 14.31
CA LEU A 109 -21.87 11.58 15.77
C LEU A 109 -20.60 12.32 16.22
N LEU A 110 -19.64 12.52 15.32
CA LEU A 110 -18.34 13.12 15.63
C LEU A 110 -18.37 14.63 15.41
N SER A 111 -18.14 15.38 16.48
CA SER A 111 -18.16 16.85 16.48
C SER A 111 -17.07 17.49 15.61
N GLN A 112 -15.94 16.79 15.41
CA GLN A 112 -14.78 17.29 14.66
C GLN A 112 -14.30 16.27 13.61
N TRP A 113 -15.20 15.85 12.70
CA TRP A 113 -14.80 14.93 11.63
C TRP A 113 -13.75 15.55 10.70
N VAL A 114 -12.59 14.90 10.61
CA VAL A 114 -11.56 15.22 9.61
C VAL A 114 -11.94 14.58 8.28
N PRO A 115 -12.14 15.35 7.20
CA PRO A 115 -12.49 14.79 5.90
C PRO A 115 -11.46 13.76 5.41
N SER A 116 -11.84 12.49 5.47
CA SER A 116 -11.03 11.37 5.00
C SER A 116 -11.60 10.76 3.75
N LYS A 117 -10.71 10.30 2.87
CA LYS A 117 -11.07 9.38 1.78
C LYS A 117 -11.22 7.93 2.27
N TYR A 118 -10.73 7.61 3.47
CA TYR A 118 -10.75 6.25 4.00
C TYR A 118 -12.07 5.97 4.74
N THR A 119 -12.53 4.72 4.67
CA THR A 119 -13.59 4.22 5.54
C THR A 119 -12.95 3.64 6.80
N TYR A 120 -13.51 3.96 7.95
CA TYR A 120 -13.01 3.51 9.25
C TYR A 120 -13.99 2.53 9.86
N ILE A 121 -13.44 1.48 10.45
CA ILE A 121 -14.17 0.37 11.03
C ILE A 121 -13.61 0.15 12.43
N ILE A 122 -14.48 -0.02 13.42
CA ILE A 122 -14.06 -0.29 14.79
C ILE A 122 -14.51 -1.67 15.23
N GLU A 123 -13.60 -2.39 15.88
CA GLU A 123 -13.92 -3.59 16.62
C GLU A 123 -14.32 -3.23 18.04
N ILE A 124 -15.55 -3.53 18.43
CA ILE A 124 -16.12 -3.08 19.72
C ILE A 124 -15.44 -3.74 20.91
N ASP A 125 -15.10 -5.02 20.78
CA ASP A 125 -14.56 -5.83 21.88
C ASP A 125 -13.17 -5.34 22.32
N THR A 126 -12.32 -4.96 21.37
CA THR A 126 -10.95 -4.50 21.65
C THR A 126 -10.78 -2.99 21.54
N GLY A 127 -11.72 -2.30 20.89
CA GLY A 127 -11.58 -0.89 20.56
C GLY A 127 -10.60 -0.60 19.43
N THR A 128 -10.17 -1.63 18.69
CA THR A 128 -9.20 -1.47 17.63
C THR A 128 -9.85 -0.78 16.43
N LEU A 129 -9.25 0.30 15.97
CA LEU A 129 -9.67 1.03 14.77
C LEU A 129 -8.93 0.47 13.55
N TYR A 130 -9.69 0.23 12.50
CA TYR A 130 -9.25 -0.31 11.23
C TYR A 130 -9.67 0.64 10.10
N THR A 131 -9.04 0.47 8.95
CA THR A 131 -9.42 1.14 7.71
C THR A 131 -9.78 0.11 6.65
N SER A 132 -10.76 0.45 5.80
CA SER A 132 -11.20 -0.40 4.68
C SER A 132 -10.09 -0.59 3.65
N GLU A 133 -9.32 0.47 3.42
CA GLU A 133 -8.20 0.48 2.50
C GLU A 133 -6.94 -0.05 3.19
N PHE A 134 -6.36 -1.09 2.60
CA PHE A 134 -5.04 -1.59 2.91
C PHE A 134 -4.01 -0.54 2.49
N VAL A 135 -3.53 0.24 3.46
CA VAL A 135 -2.29 0.99 3.25
C VAL A 135 -1.14 0.02 3.44
N VAL A 136 -0.75 -0.60 2.31
CA VAL A 136 0.43 -1.44 2.21
C VAL A 136 1.62 -0.64 2.73
N PHE A 137 2.37 -1.14 3.70
CA PHE A 137 3.82 -0.96 3.63
C PHE A 137 4.61 -2.18 4.13
N LYS A 138 5.54 -2.60 3.25
CA LYS A 138 6.63 -3.59 3.38
C LYS A 138 6.41 -4.77 4.35
N ASN A 139 6.00 -5.91 3.78
CA ASN A 139 6.23 -7.27 4.31
C ASN A 139 5.70 -7.61 5.71
N LYS A 140 4.40 -7.37 5.94
CA LYS A 140 3.64 -7.70 7.16
C LYS A 140 3.77 -6.61 8.22
N ARG A 141 2.68 -5.86 8.41
CA ARG A 141 2.08 -5.57 9.71
C ARG A 141 0.93 -4.61 9.47
N TRP A 142 -0.28 -5.02 9.85
CA TRP A 142 -1.28 -4.02 10.19
C TRP A 142 -0.85 -3.31 11.46
N HIS A 143 -1.36 -2.10 11.63
CA HIS A 143 -1.40 -1.40 12.90
C HIS A 143 -2.30 -2.14 13.90
N LEU A 144 -1.91 -3.36 14.29
CA LEU A 144 -2.14 -3.79 15.65
C LEU A 144 -1.22 -2.93 16.49
N ALA A 145 -1.79 -1.95 17.19
CA ALA A 145 -1.13 -1.37 18.34
C ALA A 145 -1.00 -2.47 19.40
N TYR A 146 -0.03 -3.37 19.23
CA TYR A 146 0.49 -4.13 20.35
C TYR A 146 1.30 -3.15 21.18
N HIS A 147 0.74 -2.82 22.36
CA HIS A 147 1.35 -2.21 23.55
C HIS A 147 2.56 -1.28 23.37
#